data_AF-A0A0F9A4J2-F1
#
_entry.id   AF-A0A0F9A4J2-F1
#
_cell.length_a   1.000
_cell.length_b   1.000
_cell.length_c   1.000
_cell.angle_alpha   90.00
_cell.angle_beta   90.00
_cell.angle_gamma   90.00
#
_symmetry.space_group_name_H-M   'P 1'
#
loop_
_entity.id
_entity.type
_entity.pdbx_description
1 polymer ?
#
loop_
_entity_poly.entity_id
_entity_poly.type
_entity_poly.pdbx_seq_one_letter_code
_entity_poly.pdbx_strand_id
1 'polypeptide(L)'
;MYGAKIIKDSINPVGDRLTTFELTYPRFVHAELMTHRMFSRNSASSRAIPTKKLMARVEENPVMPKWWGKNQKGMQAREELEGDELENAKNIWLAAKGWALNCAQMLLEAGVHKQIANRIIEPWMFITVIVSATEYDNWFHLRDDPGAQPEIAWVAREMRKLYKENKPNKLDIGEWHTPYVETTLGSGRDHLFVSPEEAKGDPLFMAKIATARCARVSYLTHDGTRDLFEDIRLHDKLSGNGHWSPFEHAAEADGESNRYGNFIGWRQYRKMFKNEHRGRRLP
;
A
#
# COMPACT_ATOMS: atom_id res chain seq x y z
N MET A 1 -11.85 -1.57 -8.40
CA MET A 1 -11.66 -2.85 -7.72
C MET A 1 -11.20 -2.61 -6.29
N TYR A 2 -11.90 -3.19 -5.31
CA TYR A 2 -11.40 -3.28 -3.94
C TYR A 2 -10.53 -4.52 -3.80
N GLY A 3 -9.47 -4.46 -2.99
CA GLY A 3 -8.60 -5.60 -2.75
C GLY A 3 -7.86 -5.48 -1.42
N ALA A 4 -7.68 -6.60 -0.75
CA ALA A 4 -6.80 -6.73 0.39
C ALA A 4 -6.13 -8.11 0.30
N LYS A 5 -4.80 -8.15 0.40
CA LYS A 5 -4.05 -9.40 0.50
C LYS A 5 -2.95 -9.26 1.54
N ILE A 6 -2.70 -10.33 2.28
CA ILE A 6 -1.48 -10.47 3.07
C ILE A 6 -0.38 -10.93 2.12
N ILE A 7 0.69 -10.15 2.03
CA ILE A 7 1.88 -10.48 1.22
C ILE A 7 2.89 -11.26 2.04
N LYS A 8 2.99 -10.93 3.32
CA LYS A 8 3.88 -11.62 4.26
C LYS A 8 3.30 -11.46 5.65
N ASP A 9 3.41 -12.51 6.43
CA ASP A 9 2.95 -12.53 7.81
C ASP A 9 3.88 -13.40 8.63
N SER A 10 4.39 -12.86 9.71
CA SER A 10 5.45 -13.48 10.49
C SER A 10 5.27 -13.21 11.96
N ILE A 11 5.72 -14.14 12.79
CA ILE A 11 5.72 -14.02 14.25
C ILE A 11 7.10 -14.37 14.77
N ASN A 12 7.65 -13.51 15.62
CA ASN A 12 8.96 -13.70 16.22
C ASN A 12 8.87 -14.67 17.44
N PRO A 13 9.99 -15.06 18.07
CA PRO A 13 9.97 -16.02 19.18
C PRO A 13 9.25 -15.53 20.44
N VAL A 14 9.12 -14.22 20.64
CA VAL A 14 8.42 -13.63 21.80
C VAL A 14 6.93 -13.34 21.55
N GLY A 15 6.44 -13.63 20.34
CA GLY A 15 5.02 -13.54 19.98
C GLY A 15 4.59 -12.24 19.32
N ASP A 16 5.50 -11.32 19.01
CA ASP A 16 5.18 -10.11 18.26
C ASP A 16 4.99 -10.45 16.78
N ARG A 17 3.78 -10.19 16.27
CA ARG A 17 3.40 -10.47 14.88
C ARG A 17 3.65 -9.24 14.00
N LEU A 18 4.39 -9.43 12.90
CA LEU A 18 4.54 -8.45 11.83
C LEU A 18 3.80 -8.94 10.59
N THR A 19 2.85 -8.13 10.12
CA THR A 19 2.09 -8.43 8.90
C THR A 19 2.32 -7.34 7.87
N THR A 20 2.41 -7.72 6.60
CA THR A 20 2.46 -6.82 5.45
C THR A 20 1.27 -7.08 4.53
N PHE A 21 0.47 -6.06 4.32
CA PHE A 21 -0.69 -6.06 3.42
C PHE A 21 -0.40 -5.30 2.13
N GLU A 22 -1.03 -5.73 1.03
CA GLU A 22 -1.31 -4.89 -0.14
C GLU A 22 -2.80 -4.65 -0.23
N LEU A 23 -3.15 -3.37 -0.26
CA LEU A 23 -4.50 -2.86 -0.17
C LEU A 23 -4.81 -2.08 -1.44
N THR A 24 -5.96 -2.30 -2.05
CA THR A 24 -6.48 -1.50 -3.16
C THR A 24 -7.86 -0.96 -2.80
N TYR A 25 -8.02 0.36 -2.78
CA TYR A 25 -9.24 1.03 -2.34
C TYR A 25 -9.35 2.42 -2.99
N PRO A 26 -10.49 3.13 -2.86
CA PRO A 26 -10.67 4.47 -3.40
C PRO A 26 -9.63 5.47 -2.92
N ARG A 27 -9.07 6.24 -3.85
CA ARG A 27 -8.05 7.23 -3.51
C ARG A 27 -8.57 8.29 -2.55
N PHE A 28 -9.86 8.65 -2.62
CA PHE A 28 -10.42 9.71 -1.78
C PHE A 28 -10.42 9.40 -0.28
N VAL A 29 -10.41 8.13 0.15
CA VAL A 29 -10.25 7.75 1.58
C VAL A 29 -8.80 7.52 1.99
N HIS A 30 -7.84 7.70 1.09
CA HIS A 30 -6.43 7.45 1.41
C HIS A 30 -5.93 8.34 2.56
N ALA A 31 -6.40 9.58 2.65
CA ALA A 31 -6.06 10.48 3.74
C ALA A 31 -6.41 9.89 5.13
N GLU A 32 -7.49 9.12 5.23
CA GLU A 32 -7.90 8.48 6.48
C GLU A 32 -6.91 7.38 6.91
N LEU A 33 -6.48 6.54 5.96
CA LEU A 33 -5.42 5.56 6.22
C LEU A 33 -4.12 6.25 6.66
N MET A 34 -3.82 7.41 6.07
CA MET A 34 -2.58 8.13 6.37
C MET A 34 -2.50 8.67 7.81
N THR A 35 -3.64 8.83 8.49
CA THR A 35 -3.69 9.25 9.90
C THR A 35 -3.13 8.22 10.87
N HIS A 36 -3.10 6.94 10.48
CA HIS A 36 -2.59 5.88 11.34
C HIS A 36 -1.06 5.80 11.27
N ARG A 37 -0.40 6.41 12.25
CA ARG A 37 1.08 6.58 12.26
C ARG A 37 1.87 5.29 12.48
N MET A 38 1.24 4.25 13.02
CA MET A 38 1.90 2.97 13.27
C MET A 38 2.11 2.12 12.02
N PHE A 39 1.59 2.57 10.87
CA PHE A 39 1.80 1.91 9.59
C PHE A 39 3.03 2.46 8.86
N SER A 40 3.93 1.56 8.49
CA SER A 40 4.93 1.80 7.43
C SER A 40 4.26 1.58 6.08
N ARG A 41 4.48 2.50 5.13
CA ARG A 41 3.63 2.64 3.94
C ARG A 41 4.41 2.94 2.66
N ASN A 42 4.00 2.28 1.58
CA ASN A 42 4.35 2.64 0.21
C ASN A 42 3.09 2.65 -0.66
N SER A 43 2.76 3.79 -1.27
CA SER A 43 1.54 3.99 -2.07
C SER A 43 1.84 4.22 -3.55
N ALA A 44 0.99 3.70 -4.43
CA ALA A 44 1.04 3.99 -5.86
C ALA A 44 0.85 5.50 -6.14
N SER A 45 1.84 6.10 -6.79
CA SER A 45 1.85 7.53 -7.12
C SER A 45 1.22 7.76 -8.48
N SER A 46 0.16 8.57 -8.55
CA SER A 46 -0.43 9.01 -9.82
C SER A 46 0.61 9.72 -10.69
N ARG A 47 1.58 10.44 -10.09
CA ARG A 47 2.67 11.12 -10.82
C ARG A 47 3.63 10.16 -11.51
N ALA A 48 3.72 8.90 -11.06
CA ALA A 48 4.61 7.91 -11.65
C ALA A 48 4.01 7.30 -12.94
N ILE A 49 2.68 7.28 -13.05
CA ILE A 49 1.94 6.57 -14.10
C ILE A 49 1.52 7.55 -15.22
N PRO A 50 1.68 7.20 -16.50
CA PRO A 50 1.22 8.05 -17.61
C PRO A 50 -0.29 8.36 -17.54
N THR A 51 -0.65 9.59 -17.88
CA THR A 51 -2.04 10.09 -17.84
C THR A 51 -3.00 9.24 -18.65
N LYS A 52 -2.65 8.91 -19.91
CA LYS A 52 -3.46 8.02 -20.77
C LYS A 52 -3.78 6.67 -20.09
N LYS A 53 -2.82 6.08 -19.38
CA LYS A 53 -3.00 4.80 -18.70
C LYS A 53 -3.95 4.92 -17.50
N LEU A 54 -3.90 6.03 -16.77
CA LEU A 54 -4.85 6.28 -15.66
C LEU A 54 -6.24 6.60 -16.17
N MET A 55 -6.37 7.39 -17.24
CA MET A 55 -7.65 7.67 -17.89
C MET A 55 -8.33 6.37 -18.33
N ALA A 56 -7.61 5.47 -19.01
CA ALA A 56 -8.14 4.17 -19.41
C ALA A 56 -8.65 3.34 -18.22
N ARG A 57 -7.88 3.31 -17.11
CA ARG A 57 -8.31 2.61 -15.88
C ARG A 57 -9.57 3.22 -15.25
N VAL A 58 -9.69 4.54 -15.26
CA VAL A 58 -10.86 5.25 -14.74
C VAL A 58 -12.07 5.05 -15.65
N GLU A 59 -11.85 4.98 -16.97
CA GLU A 59 -12.92 4.71 -17.94
C GLU A 59 -13.49 3.30 -17.75
N GLU A 60 -12.62 2.30 -17.65
CA GLU A 60 -12.99 0.89 -17.54
C GLU A 60 -13.55 0.53 -16.15
N ASN A 61 -12.95 1.05 -15.08
CA ASN A 61 -13.25 0.66 -13.70
C ASN A 61 -13.22 1.86 -12.75
N PRO A 62 -14.16 2.82 -12.87
CA PRO A 62 -14.21 3.97 -11.99
C PRO A 62 -14.57 3.57 -10.56
N VAL A 63 -14.07 4.34 -9.59
CA VAL A 63 -14.57 4.25 -8.22
C VAL A 63 -16.02 4.75 -8.17
N MET A 64 -16.86 3.97 -7.50
CA MET A 64 -18.18 4.37 -7.02
C MET A 64 -18.17 4.38 -5.49
N PRO A 65 -18.79 5.38 -4.84
CA PRO A 65 -19.13 5.32 -3.42
C PRO A 65 -19.88 4.03 -3.07
N LYS A 66 -19.53 3.43 -1.93
CA LYS A 66 -20.19 2.22 -1.41
C LYS A 66 -21.57 2.50 -0.86
N TRP A 67 -21.81 3.74 -0.45
CA TRP A 67 -23.04 4.14 0.21
C TRP A 67 -23.35 5.60 -0.09
N TRP A 68 -24.57 5.85 -0.52
CA TRP A 68 -25.06 7.14 -0.98
C TRP A 68 -25.95 7.77 0.08
N GLY A 69 -25.34 8.07 1.23
CA GLY A 69 -26.03 8.60 2.39
C GLY A 69 -26.77 9.91 2.10
N LYS A 70 -28.01 10.02 2.58
CA LYS A 70 -28.79 11.26 2.55
C LYS A 70 -28.08 12.36 3.33
N ASN A 71 -28.20 13.60 2.86
CA ASN A 71 -27.68 14.75 3.57
C ASN A 71 -28.39 14.92 4.93
N GLN A 72 -27.61 15.10 6.00
CA GLN A 72 -28.10 15.34 7.35
C GLN A 72 -27.06 16.10 8.19
N LYS A 73 -27.46 16.56 9.39
CA LYS A 73 -26.51 17.18 10.33
C LYS A 73 -25.51 16.15 10.88
N GLY A 74 -24.26 16.56 11.03
CA GLY A 74 -23.17 15.72 11.54
C GLY A 74 -22.25 15.18 10.43
N MET A 75 -21.29 14.34 10.81
CA MET A 75 -20.28 13.80 9.88
C MET A 75 -20.71 12.50 9.19
N GLN A 76 -21.75 11.83 9.68
CA GLN A 76 -22.22 10.54 9.20
C GLN A 76 -23.66 10.70 8.71
N ALA A 77 -24.01 10.05 7.60
CA ALA A 77 -25.40 9.86 7.23
C ALA A 77 -26.02 8.68 8.04
N ARG A 78 -27.33 8.52 8.04
CA ARG A 78 -28.01 7.37 8.69
C ARG A 78 -28.93 6.61 7.76
N GLU A 79 -29.33 7.25 6.68
CA GLU A 79 -30.20 6.69 5.64
C GLU A 79 -29.50 6.81 4.30
N GLU A 80 -29.73 5.86 3.40
CA GLU A 80 -29.28 5.94 2.01
C GLU A 80 -30.36 6.57 1.14
N LEU A 81 -29.97 7.22 0.05
CA LEU A 81 -30.90 7.54 -1.03
C LEU A 81 -31.52 6.25 -1.59
N GLU A 82 -32.75 6.35 -2.09
CA GLU A 82 -33.49 5.21 -2.65
C GLU A 82 -34.11 5.59 -4.00
N GLY A 83 -34.55 4.58 -4.76
CA GLY A 83 -35.26 4.76 -6.03
C GLY A 83 -34.56 5.70 -7.01
N ASP A 84 -35.33 6.61 -7.61
CA ASP A 84 -34.86 7.54 -8.64
C ASP A 84 -33.79 8.53 -8.13
N GLU A 85 -33.82 8.88 -6.83
CA GLU A 85 -32.84 9.80 -6.25
C GLU A 85 -31.44 9.18 -6.22
N LEU A 86 -31.35 7.91 -5.81
CA LEU A 86 -30.10 7.14 -5.79
C LEU A 86 -29.54 6.98 -7.20
N GLU A 87 -30.40 6.63 -8.15
CA GLU A 87 -30.00 6.43 -9.54
C GLU A 87 -29.52 7.73 -10.17
N ASN A 88 -30.23 8.85 -9.93
CA ASN A 88 -29.80 10.16 -10.38
C ASN A 88 -28.45 10.56 -9.78
N ALA A 89 -28.21 10.32 -8.48
CA ALA A 89 -26.93 10.62 -7.83
C ALA A 89 -25.75 9.84 -8.46
N LYS A 90 -25.94 8.54 -8.73
CA LYS A 90 -24.96 7.71 -9.43
C LYS A 90 -24.69 8.21 -10.85
N ASN A 91 -25.74 8.60 -11.57
CA ASN A 91 -25.63 9.14 -12.92
C ASN A 91 -24.88 10.48 -12.96
N ILE A 92 -25.15 11.39 -12.01
CA ILE A 92 -24.40 12.65 -11.87
C ILE A 92 -22.91 12.37 -11.61
N TRP A 93 -22.59 11.42 -10.74
CA TRP A 93 -21.21 11.06 -10.45
C TRP A 93 -20.46 10.49 -11.66
N LEU A 94 -21.12 9.63 -12.45
CA LEU A 94 -20.55 9.10 -13.68
C LEU A 94 -20.46 10.15 -14.79
N ALA A 95 -21.43 11.08 -14.87
CA ALA A 95 -21.34 12.21 -15.77
C ALA A 95 -20.12 13.07 -15.41
N ALA A 96 -19.93 13.42 -14.14
CA ALA A 96 -18.77 14.15 -13.64
C ALA A 96 -17.44 13.45 -13.97
N LYS A 97 -17.38 12.11 -13.90
CA LYS A 97 -16.23 11.32 -14.38
C LYS A 97 -15.94 11.62 -15.86
N GLY A 98 -16.97 11.57 -16.71
CA GLY A 98 -16.85 11.86 -18.14
C GLY A 98 -16.28 13.25 -18.41
N TRP A 99 -16.80 14.27 -17.72
CA TRP A 99 -16.25 15.63 -17.80
C TRP A 99 -14.79 15.70 -17.38
N ALA A 100 -14.43 15.07 -16.26
CA ALA A 100 -13.06 15.06 -15.76
C ALA A 100 -12.09 14.35 -16.72
N LEU A 101 -12.51 13.26 -17.35
CA LEU A 101 -11.72 12.56 -18.36
C LEU A 101 -11.48 13.42 -19.61
N ASN A 102 -12.51 14.13 -20.08
CA ASN A 102 -12.37 15.09 -21.18
C ASN A 102 -11.39 16.20 -20.82
N CYS A 103 -11.50 16.78 -19.62
CA CYS A 103 -10.52 17.77 -19.15
C CYS A 103 -9.10 17.19 -19.04
N ALA A 104 -8.94 15.93 -18.63
CA ALA A 104 -7.62 15.27 -18.56
C ALA A 104 -7.01 15.07 -19.93
N GLN A 105 -7.83 14.74 -20.93
CA GLN A 105 -7.42 14.68 -22.32
C GLN A 105 -6.96 16.05 -22.83
N MET A 106 -7.73 17.11 -22.58
CA MET A 106 -7.37 18.48 -22.97
C MET A 106 -6.07 18.96 -22.32
N LEU A 107 -5.89 18.69 -21.01
CA LEU A 107 -4.63 19.02 -20.31
C LEU A 107 -3.44 18.28 -20.91
N LEU A 108 -3.62 17.01 -21.27
CA LEU A 108 -2.58 16.22 -21.91
C LEU A 108 -2.21 16.77 -23.30
N GLU A 109 -3.20 17.15 -24.10
CA GLU A 109 -3.01 17.78 -25.42
C GLU A 109 -2.33 19.16 -25.32
N ALA A 110 -2.63 19.91 -24.27
CA ALA A 110 -1.95 21.17 -23.95
C ALA A 110 -0.52 20.99 -23.41
N GLY A 111 -0.02 19.75 -23.29
CA GLY A 111 1.33 19.46 -22.81
C GLY A 111 1.51 19.53 -21.29
N VAL A 112 0.42 19.55 -20.51
CA VAL A 112 0.50 19.60 -19.04
C VAL A 112 1.07 18.30 -18.49
N HIS A 113 2.09 18.42 -17.65
CA HIS A 113 2.73 17.26 -17.06
C HIS A 113 1.77 16.44 -16.17
N LYS A 114 1.92 15.11 -16.20
CA LYS A 114 1.11 14.12 -15.46
C LYS A 114 0.97 14.40 -13.95
N GLN A 115 1.91 15.15 -13.36
CA GLN A 115 1.82 15.54 -11.95
C GLN A 115 0.61 16.43 -11.62
N ILE A 116 0.11 17.16 -12.63
CA ILE A 116 -1.08 18.02 -12.56
C ILE A 116 -2.24 17.35 -13.30
N ALA A 117 -2.03 16.91 -14.55
CA ALA A 117 -3.10 16.35 -15.39
C ALA A 117 -3.81 15.14 -14.75
N ASN A 118 -3.10 14.32 -13.95
CA ASN A 118 -3.71 13.17 -13.29
C ASN A 118 -4.61 13.56 -12.10
N ARG A 119 -4.48 14.76 -11.54
CA ARG A 119 -5.18 15.15 -10.30
C ARG A 119 -6.68 15.26 -10.48
N ILE A 120 -7.12 15.74 -11.63
CA ILE A 120 -8.54 15.99 -11.90
C ILE A 120 -9.37 14.71 -12.01
N ILE A 121 -8.73 13.55 -12.23
CA ILE A 121 -9.41 12.25 -12.29
C ILE A 121 -9.25 11.42 -11.01
N GLU A 122 -8.50 11.92 -10.01
CA GLU A 122 -8.26 11.20 -8.74
C GLU A 122 -9.51 10.77 -7.96
N PRO A 123 -10.65 11.50 -7.99
CA PRO A 123 -11.87 11.06 -7.31
C PRO A 123 -12.40 9.70 -7.78
N TRP A 124 -12.15 9.33 -9.04
CA TRP A 124 -12.59 8.05 -9.62
C TRP A 124 -11.49 6.99 -9.65
N MET A 125 -10.33 7.26 -9.06
CA MET A 125 -9.19 6.33 -9.08
C MET A 125 -9.15 5.44 -7.84
N PHE A 126 -8.85 4.16 -8.05
CA PHE A 126 -8.33 3.31 -6.99
C PHE A 126 -6.83 3.61 -6.75
N ILE A 127 -6.37 3.38 -5.52
CA ILE A 127 -4.96 3.42 -5.13
C ILE A 127 -4.55 2.06 -4.57
N THR A 128 -3.35 1.60 -4.90
CA THR A 128 -2.72 0.44 -4.26
C THR A 128 -1.70 0.92 -3.22
N VAL A 129 -1.73 0.35 -2.02
CA VAL A 129 -0.89 0.74 -0.89
C VAL A 129 -0.39 -0.50 -0.18
N ILE A 130 0.91 -0.57 0.07
CA ILE A 130 1.54 -1.57 0.92
C ILE A 130 1.59 -1.02 2.34
N VAL A 131 1.19 -1.83 3.32
CA VAL A 131 1.17 -1.47 4.75
C VAL A 131 1.84 -2.57 5.54
N SER A 132 2.87 -2.23 6.32
CA SER A 132 3.49 -3.14 7.31
C SER A 132 3.35 -2.56 8.71
N ALA A 133 2.98 -3.40 9.68
CA ALA A 133 2.89 -3.02 11.09
C ALA A 133 2.92 -4.22 12.03
N THR A 134 3.22 -3.96 13.30
CA THR A 134 3.06 -4.90 14.42
C THR A 134 1.82 -4.62 15.26
N GLU A 135 1.20 -3.45 15.07
CA GLU A 135 0.06 -2.99 15.86
C GLU A 135 -1.11 -2.64 14.91
N TYR A 136 -2.17 -3.46 14.92
CA TYR A 136 -3.38 -3.25 14.11
C TYR A 136 -4.65 -3.00 14.93
N ASP A 137 -4.63 -3.25 16.24
CA ASP A 137 -5.85 -3.24 17.05
C ASP A 137 -6.57 -1.89 17.04
N ASN A 138 -5.83 -0.79 17.22
CA ASN A 138 -6.40 0.55 17.15
C ASN A 138 -6.92 0.90 15.75
N TRP A 139 -6.28 0.39 14.68
CA TRP A 139 -6.80 0.55 13.32
C TRP A 139 -8.14 -0.15 13.16
N PHE A 140 -8.24 -1.41 13.58
CA PHE A 140 -9.48 -2.16 13.52
C PHE A 140 -10.56 -1.53 14.39
N HIS A 141 -10.23 -1.09 15.60
CA HIS A 141 -11.18 -0.44 16.49
C HIS A 141 -11.78 0.84 15.89
N LEU A 142 -10.96 1.70 15.29
CA LEU A 142 -11.41 2.99 14.78
C LEU A 142 -12.05 2.91 13.39
N ARG A 143 -11.64 1.93 12.57
CA ARG A 143 -12.00 1.89 11.14
C ARG A 143 -12.93 0.76 10.77
N ASP A 144 -12.89 -0.40 11.43
CA ASP A 144 -13.96 -1.41 11.31
C ASP A 144 -15.11 -1.03 12.25
N ASP A 145 -15.64 0.18 12.03
CA ASP A 145 -16.65 0.83 12.86
C ASP A 145 -17.77 1.39 11.96
N PRO A 146 -19.07 1.29 12.35
CA PRO A 146 -20.17 1.84 11.57
C PRO A 146 -20.10 3.36 11.35
N GLY A 147 -19.37 4.07 12.19
CA GLY A 147 -19.17 5.51 12.10
C GLY A 147 -18.02 5.94 11.19
N ALA A 148 -17.19 5.00 10.73
CA ALA A 148 -16.16 5.27 9.73
C ALA A 148 -16.78 5.38 8.32
N GLN A 149 -16.11 6.09 7.42
CA GLN A 149 -16.58 6.16 6.04
C GLN A 149 -16.63 4.75 5.43
N PRO A 150 -17.71 4.34 4.74
CA PRO A 150 -17.92 2.95 4.31
C PRO A 150 -16.77 2.34 3.50
N GLU A 151 -16.08 3.14 2.68
CA GLU A 151 -14.95 2.68 1.88
C GLU A 151 -13.73 2.29 2.74
N ILE A 152 -13.37 3.10 3.76
CA ILE A 152 -12.25 2.75 4.64
C ILE A 152 -12.64 1.67 5.65
N ALA A 153 -13.92 1.62 6.05
CA ALA A 153 -14.43 0.57 6.91
C ALA A 153 -14.36 -0.81 6.25
N TRP A 154 -14.66 -0.88 4.95
CA TRP A 154 -14.45 -2.09 4.17
C TRP A 154 -12.99 -2.55 4.22
N VAL A 155 -12.02 -1.63 4.06
CA VAL A 155 -10.58 -1.96 4.10
C VAL A 155 -10.20 -2.53 5.46
N ALA A 156 -10.60 -1.88 6.55
CA ALA A 156 -10.28 -2.32 7.90
C ALA A 156 -10.92 -3.68 8.24
N ARG A 157 -12.17 -3.89 7.83
CA ARG A 157 -12.87 -5.17 8.01
C ARG A 157 -12.19 -6.31 7.27
N GLU A 158 -11.84 -6.10 6.00
CA GLU A 158 -11.21 -7.15 5.20
C GLU A 158 -9.79 -7.46 5.71
N MET A 159 -9.03 -6.42 6.09
CA MET A 159 -7.75 -6.61 6.79
C MET A 159 -7.91 -7.42 8.07
N ARG A 160 -8.90 -7.11 8.91
CA ARG A 160 -9.15 -7.79 10.19
C ARG A 160 -9.51 -9.25 9.99
N LYS A 161 -10.36 -9.54 8.99
CA LYS A 161 -10.73 -10.88 8.60
C LYS A 161 -9.49 -11.69 8.20
N LEU A 162 -8.72 -11.19 7.23
CA LEU A 162 -7.48 -11.84 6.76
C LEU A 162 -6.48 -12.02 7.90
N TYR A 163 -6.30 -11.02 8.76
CA TYR A 163 -5.39 -11.08 9.89
C TYR A 163 -5.78 -12.18 10.89
N LYS A 164 -7.08 -12.38 11.16
CA LYS A 164 -7.56 -13.43 12.06
C LYS A 164 -7.46 -14.83 11.45
N GLU A 165 -7.76 -14.95 10.16
CA GLU A 165 -7.77 -16.23 9.44
C GLU A 165 -6.36 -16.74 9.11
N ASN A 166 -5.42 -15.82 8.85
CA ASN A 166 -4.06 -16.18 8.45
C ASN A 166 -3.22 -16.64 9.65
N LYS A 167 -2.42 -17.69 9.46
CA LYS A 167 -1.44 -18.18 10.42
C LYS A 167 -0.07 -17.58 10.08
N PRO A 168 0.56 -16.78 10.96
CA PRO A 168 1.87 -16.20 10.66
C PRO A 168 2.96 -17.27 10.62
N ASN A 169 3.94 -17.08 9.75
CA ASN A 169 5.13 -17.93 9.71
C ASN A 169 6.01 -17.64 10.93
N LYS A 170 6.38 -18.67 11.67
CA LYS A 170 7.35 -18.52 12.77
C LYS A 170 8.72 -18.22 12.18
N LEU A 171 9.38 -17.22 12.74
CA LEU A 171 10.75 -16.87 12.41
C LEU A 171 11.60 -16.90 13.68
N ASP A 172 12.78 -17.50 13.58
CA ASP A 172 13.78 -17.51 14.63
C ASP A 172 14.50 -16.15 14.74
N ILE A 173 15.22 -15.93 15.83
CA ILE A 173 16.02 -14.70 16.03
C ILE A 173 17.00 -14.54 14.86
N GLY A 174 17.00 -13.37 14.24
CA GLY A 174 17.86 -13.08 13.08
C GLY A 174 17.28 -13.48 11.72
N GLU A 175 16.14 -14.19 11.68
CA GLU A 175 15.42 -14.45 10.44
C GLU A 175 14.58 -13.24 10.00
N TRP A 176 14.22 -13.19 8.72
CA TRP A 176 13.72 -11.97 8.09
C TRP A 176 12.28 -12.06 7.58
N HIS A 177 11.48 -11.06 7.94
CA HIS A 177 10.23 -10.73 7.28
C HIS A 177 10.51 -9.97 5.98
N THR A 178 10.34 -10.63 4.83
CA THR A 178 10.66 -10.10 3.49
C THR A 178 9.44 -10.14 2.56
N PRO A 179 8.65 -9.05 2.47
CA PRO A 179 7.49 -8.99 1.59
C PRO A 179 7.85 -9.19 0.10
N TYR A 180 6.98 -9.90 -0.64
CA TYR A 180 7.14 -10.28 -2.06
C TYR A 180 8.35 -11.15 -2.38
N VAL A 181 8.95 -11.78 -1.37
CA VAL A 181 10.10 -12.69 -1.53
C VAL A 181 9.76 -14.03 -0.87
N GLU A 182 9.95 -15.13 -1.61
CA GLU A 182 9.78 -16.49 -1.10
C GLU A 182 11.07 -17.28 -1.24
N THR A 183 11.37 -18.10 -0.22
CA THR A 183 12.56 -18.98 -0.14
C THR A 183 12.21 -20.45 -0.37
N THR A 184 10.93 -20.79 -0.42
CA THR A 184 10.42 -22.13 -0.75
C THR A 184 9.71 -22.06 -2.08
N LEU A 185 9.82 -23.11 -2.92
CA LEU A 185 9.12 -23.20 -4.21
C LEU A 185 7.60 -23.12 -4.00
N GLY A 186 7.05 -21.91 -4.08
CA GLY A 186 5.63 -21.61 -4.09
C GLY A 186 5.16 -21.29 -5.52
N SER A 187 3.96 -21.74 -5.87
CA SER A 187 3.34 -21.61 -7.21
C SER A 187 2.73 -20.23 -7.50
N GLY A 188 3.07 -19.20 -6.71
CA GLY A 188 2.50 -17.86 -6.80
C GLY A 188 3.22 -16.97 -7.80
N ARG A 189 2.51 -16.45 -8.81
CA ARG A 189 3.05 -15.48 -9.80
C ARG A 189 3.56 -14.16 -9.19
N ASP A 190 3.20 -13.87 -7.94
CA ASP A 190 3.54 -12.63 -7.23
C ASP A 190 4.77 -12.74 -6.33
N HIS A 191 5.35 -13.93 -6.16
CA HIS A 191 6.54 -14.18 -5.36
C HIS A 191 7.63 -14.77 -6.26
N LEU A 192 8.83 -14.18 -6.26
CA LEU A 192 9.96 -14.80 -6.92
C LEU A 192 10.68 -15.69 -5.91
N PHE A 193 10.92 -16.93 -6.29
CA PHE A 193 11.85 -17.81 -5.61
C PHE A 193 13.26 -17.28 -5.80
N VAL A 194 13.97 -17.05 -4.69
CA VAL A 194 15.42 -16.76 -4.72
C VAL A 194 16.13 -18.02 -4.30
N SER A 195 17.05 -18.51 -5.11
CA SER A 195 17.81 -19.71 -4.78
C SER A 195 18.81 -19.44 -3.63
N PRO A 196 19.13 -20.44 -2.80
CA PRO A 196 20.17 -20.30 -1.78
C PRO A 196 21.52 -19.84 -2.35
N GLU A 197 21.84 -20.21 -3.58
CA GLU A 197 23.06 -19.79 -4.30
C GLU A 197 23.05 -18.29 -4.65
N GLU A 198 21.90 -17.74 -5.03
CA GLU A 198 21.74 -16.31 -5.34
C GLU A 198 21.83 -15.44 -4.07
N ALA A 199 21.34 -15.95 -2.94
CA ALA A 199 21.45 -15.29 -1.64
C ALA A 199 22.85 -15.44 -1.00
N LYS A 200 23.73 -16.28 -1.58
CA LYS A 200 25.02 -16.64 -1.00
C LYS A 200 25.98 -15.45 -1.01
N GLY A 201 26.34 -14.96 0.18
CA GLY A 201 27.40 -13.95 0.37
C GLY A 201 26.92 -12.57 0.81
N ASP A 202 25.61 -12.32 0.84
CA ASP A 202 25.03 -11.09 1.40
C ASP A 202 23.84 -11.42 2.30
N PRO A 203 24.00 -11.38 3.64
CA PRO A 203 22.92 -11.65 4.59
C PRO A 203 21.69 -10.74 4.40
N LEU A 204 21.84 -9.59 3.76
CA LEU A 204 20.78 -8.62 3.54
C LEU A 204 20.15 -8.72 2.15
N PHE A 205 20.59 -9.66 1.32
CA PHE A 205 20.15 -9.80 -0.08
C PHE A 205 18.62 -9.80 -0.19
N MET A 206 17.94 -10.61 0.61
CA MET A 206 16.49 -10.73 0.61
C MET A 206 15.78 -9.44 1.05
N ALA A 207 16.35 -8.72 2.01
CA ALA A 207 15.83 -7.42 2.45
C ALA A 207 15.96 -6.36 1.33
N LYS A 208 17.06 -6.38 0.57
CA LYS A 208 17.25 -5.49 -0.59
C LYS A 208 16.20 -5.74 -1.68
N ILE A 209 15.98 -7.00 -2.04
CA ILE A 209 14.96 -7.39 -3.03
C ILE A 209 13.56 -7.01 -2.56
N ALA A 210 13.19 -7.34 -1.32
CA ALA A 210 11.90 -6.98 -0.75
C ALA A 210 11.68 -5.46 -0.77
N THR A 211 12.68 -4.68 -0.38
CA THR A 211 12.66 -3.21 -0.40
C THR A 211 12.39 -2.66 -1.80
N ALA A 212 13.11 -3.16 -2.81
CA ALA A 212 12.93 -2.72 -4.19
C ALA A 212 11.52 -3.05 -4.72
N ARG A 213 10.98 -4.21 -4.37
CA ARG A 213 9.63 -4.63 -4.76
C ARG A 213 8.55 -3.80 -4.09
N CYS A 214 8.69 -3.52 -2.79
CA CYS A 214 7.80 -2.59 -2.09
C CYS A 214 7.84 -1.17 -2.68
N ALA A 215 8.98 -0.73 -3.21
CA ALA A 215 9.08 0.56 -3.89
C ALA A 215 8.33 0.59 -5.25
N ARG A 216 8.10 -0.56 -5.89
CA ARG A 216 7.46 -0.67 -7.21
C ARG A 216 5.92 -0.74 -7.16
N VAL A 217 5.29 -0.34 -6.05
CA VAL A 217 3.82 -0.31 -5.91
C VAL A 217 3.07 0.43 -7.05
N SER A 218 3.71 1.40 -7.72
CA SER A 218 3.12 2.12 -8.87
C SER A 218 3.15 1.33 -10.19
N TYR A 219 4.00 0.29 -10.26
CA TYR A 219 4.33 -0.49 -11.45
C TYR A 219 4.12 -2.00 -11.21
N LEU A 220 3.18 -2.37 -10.33
CA LEU A 220 2.73 -3.76 -10.12
C LEU A 220 1.98 -4.29 -11.36
N THR A 221 2.51 -4.06 -12.57
CA THR A 221 2.07 -4.72 -13.79
C THR A 221 2.58 -6.16 -13.73
N HIS A 222 1.65 -7.10 -13.84
CA HIS A 222 1.88 -8.54 -13.80
C HIS A 222 2.71 -9.12 -14.99
N ASP A 223 3.30 -8.26 -15.83
CA ASP A 223 3.94 -8.63 -17.11
C ASP A 223 5.47 -8.46 -17.13
N GLY A 224 6.12 -8.34 -15.98
CA GLY A 224 7.58 -8.27 -15.91
C GLY A 224 8.18 -9.54 -15.32
N THR A 225 9.06 -10.21 -16.07
CA THR A 225 10.07 -11.08 -15.47
C THR A 225 10.83 -10.26 -14.43
N ARG A 226 10.72 -10.65 -13.16
CA ARG A 226 11.38 -9.92 -12.06
C ARG A 226 12.86 -10.26 -12.07
N ASP A 227 13.66 -9.32 -12.55
CA ASP A 227 15.12 -9.42 -12.57
C ASP A 227 15.69 -8.99 -11.20
N LEU A 228 16.39 -9.91 -10.54
CA LEU A 228 17.05 -9.68 -9.25
C LEU A 228 18.08 -8.55 -9.32
N PHE A 229 18.83 -8.43 -10.42
CA PHE A 229 19.81 -7.37 -10.59
C PHE A 229 19.14 -5.99 -10.67
N GLU A 230 17.99 -5.89 -11.33
CA GLU A 230 17.22 -4.64 -11.39
C GLU A 230 16.58 -4.28 -10.04
N ASP A 231 16.20 -5.29 -9.25
CA ASP A 231 15.76 -5.08 -7.86
C ASP A 231 16.91 -4.51 -7.01
N ILE A 232 18.12 -5.09 -7.07
CA ILE A 232 19.30 -4.57 -6.36
C ILE A 232 19.68 -3.16 -6.82
N ARG A 233 19.72 -2.90 -8.14
CA ARG A 233 20.00 -1.56 -8.68
C ARG A 233 19.00 -0.52 -8.18
N LEU A 234 17.71 -0.87 -8.14
CA LEU A 234 16.68 0.02 -7.61
C LEU A 234 16.89 0.28 -6.12
N HIS A 235 17.15 -0.76 -5.33
CA HIS A 235 17.47 -0.64 -3.92
C HIS A 235 18.63 0.34 -3.67
N ASP A 236 19.75 0.17 -4.37
CA ASP A 236 20.94 1.00 -4.18
C ASP A 236 20.69 2.46 -4.59
N LYS A 237 19.92 2.67 -5.65
CA LYS A 237 19.48 4.00 -6.05
C LYS A 237 18.58 4.67 -4.99
N LEU A 238 17.70 3.92 -4.34
CA LEU A 238 16.81 4.45 -3.31
C LEU A 238 17.59 4.85 -2.05
N SER A 239 18.48 3.99 -1.56
CA SER A 239 19.35 4.32 -0.42
C SER A 239 20.29 5.49 -0.72
N GLY A 240 20.88 5.51 -1.93
CA GLY A 240 21.74 6.61 -2.39
C GLY A 240 21.04 7.97 -2.47
N ASN A 241 19.73 7.99 -2.72
CA ASN A 241 18.91 9.20 -2.76
C ASN A 241 18.18 9.51 -1.43
N GLY A 242 18.29 8.64 -0.42
CA GLY A 242 17.60 8.82 0.86
C GLY A 242 16.09 8.56 0.80
N HIS A 243 15.62 7.76 -0.15
CA HIS A 243 14.22 7.35 -0.24
C HIS A 243 13.97 6.15 0.69
N TRP A 244 13.76 6.45 1.97
CA TRP A 244 13.80 5.43 3.03
C TRP A 244 12.47 4.71 3.32
N SER A 245 11.32 5.19 2.86
CA SER A 245 10.02 4.54 3.15
C SER A 245 9.97 3.06 2.76
N PRO A 246 10.47 2.63 1.57
CA PRO A 246 10.50 1.21 1.21
C PRO A 246 11.29 0.31 2.16
N PHE A 247 12.28 0.87 2.86
CA PHE A 247 13.17 0.13 3.77
C PHE A 247 12.52 -0.19 5.12
N GLU A 248 11.30 0.29 5.36
CA GLU A 248 10.58 0.02 6.61
C GLU A 248 9.80 -1.30 6.56
N HIS A 249 9.57 -1.86 5.37
CA HIS A 249 8.74 -3.06 5.20
C HIS A 249 9.47 -4.36 5.54
N ALA A 250 10.77 -4.45 5.23
CA ALA A 250 11.59 -5.59 5.60
C ALA A 250 12.12 -5.41 7.04
N ALA A 251 12.08 -6.47 7.84
CA ALA A 251 12.57 -6.44 9.21
C ALA A 251 13.09 -7.80 9.68
N GLU A 252 14.10 -7.76 10.55
CA GLU A 252 14.70 -8.92 11.20
C GLU A 252 13.98 -9.21 12.52
N ALA A 253 13.70 -10.49 12.81
CA ALA A 253 13.08 -10.92 14.05
C ALA A 253 14.03 -10.68 15.23
N ASP A 254 13.53 -9.96 16.24
CA ASP A 254 14.24 -9.77 17.51
C ASP A 254 13.83 -10.85 18.53
N GLY A 255 14.74 -11.17 19.45
CA GLY A 255 14.50 -12.11 20.55
C GLY A 255 13.76 -11.50 21.73
N GLU A 256 13.43 -10.22 21.65
CA GLU A 256 12.77 -9.41 22.67
C GLU A 256 11.77 -8.46 22.01
N SER A 257 10.82 -7.90 22.77
CA SER A 257 9.82 -6.95 22.25
C SER A 257 10.36 -5.51 22.17
N ASN A 258 11.59 -5.33 21.67
CA ASN A 258 12.20 -4.01 21.53
C ASN A 258 11.52 -3.20 20.42
N ARG A 259 11.48 -1.87 20.59
CA ARG A 259 10.87 -0.96 19.62
C ARG A 259 11.92 -0.45 18.61
N TYR A 260 11.68 -0.69 17.33
CA TYR A 260 12.50 -0.19 16.22
C TYR A 260 11.64 0.61 15.24
N GLY A 261 11.71 1.93 15.34
CA GLY A 261 10.76 2.80 14.63
C GLY A 261 9.35 2.57 15.15
N ASN A 262 8.43 2.19 14.28
CA ASN A 262 7.05 1.86 14.62
C ASN A 262 6.80 0.36 14.89
N PHE A 263 7.80 -0.52 14.75
CA PHE A 263 7.62 -1.96 15.02
C PHE A 263 8.07 -2.34 16.43
N ILE A 264 7.44 -3.36 16.99
CA ILE A 264 7.79 -4.01 18.27
C ILE A 264 8.30 -5.43 17.97
N GLY A 265 9.48 -5.79 18.45
CA GLY A 265 10.06 -7.13 18.27
C GLY A 265 10.61 -7.42 16.87
N TRP A 266 10.74 -6.38 16.05
CA TRP A 266 11.22 -6.47 14.67
C TRP A 266 12.16 -5.31 14.34
N ARG A 267 13.43 -5.61 14.07
CA ARG A 267 14.42 -4.61 13.68
C ARG A 267 14.24 -4.24 12.22
N GLN A 268 13.58 -3.11 11.96
CA GLN A 268 13.36 -2.57 10.61
C GLN A 268 14.68 -2.40 9.84
N TYR A 269 14.69 -2.79 8.57
CA TYR A 269 15.87 -2.69 7.71
C TYR A 269 16.40 -1.25 7.62
N ARG A 270 15.49 -0.26 7.52
CA ARG A 270 15.82 1.17 7.58
C ARG A 270 16.73 1.56 8.75
N LYS A 271 16.54 0.93 9.93
CA LYS A 271 17.31 1.21 11.16
C LYS A 271 18.74 0.72 11.13
N MET A 272 19.13 -0.02 10.08
CA MET A 272 20.52 -0.45 9.87
C MET A 272 21.36 0.62 9.14
N PHE A 273 20.73 1.68 8.63
CA PHE A 273 21.40 2.73 7.86
C PHE A 273 21.70 3.96 8.72
N LYS A 274 22.99 4.29 8.90
CA LYS A 274 23.44 5.47 9.68
C LYS A 274 22.86 6.80 9.17
N ASN A 275 22.51 6.87 7.89
CA ASN A 275 21.98 8.05 7.22
C ASN A 275 20.47 7.98 6.98
N GLU A 276 19.72 7.18 7.74
CA GLU A 276 18.26 7.05 7.58
C GLU A 276 17.47 8.35 7.79
N HIS A 277 18.11 9.37 8.38
CA HIS A 277 17.57 10.72 8.61
C HIS A 277 18.18 11.77 7.67
N ARG A 278 18.74 11.35 6.52
CA ARG A 278 19.46 12.25 5.61
C ARG A 278 18.63 13.50 5.27
N GLY A 279 19.17 14.63 5.66
CA GLY A 279 18.68 15.99 5.51
C GLY A 279 19.64 16.87 6.29
N ARG A 280 19.97 18.07 5.80
CA ARG A 280 20.73 19.01 6.64
C ARG A 280 19.85 19.34 7.83
N ARG A 281 20.30 19.06 9.06
CA ARG A 281 19.61 19.59 10.25
C ARG A 281 19.59 21.10 10.06
N LEU A 282 18.39 21.67 10.01
CA LEU A 282 18.25 23.12 10.02
C LEU A 282 18.73 23.58 11.41
N PRO A 283 19.54 24.64 11.48
CA PRO A 283 19.99 25.23 12.74
C PRO A 283 18.81 25.71 13.59
#